data_AF-X0QV01-F1
#
_entry.id   AF-X0QV01-F1
#
_cell.length_a   1.000
_cell.length_b   1.000
_cell.length_c   1.000
_cell.angle_alpha   90.00
_cell.angle_beta   90.00
_cell.angle_gamma   90.00
#
_symmetry.space_group_name_H-M   'P 1'
#
loop_
_entity.id
_entity.type
_entity.pdbx_description
1 polymer ?
#
loop_
_entity_poly.entity_id
_entity_poly.type
_entity_poly.pdbx_seq_one_letter_code
_entity_poly.pdbx_strand_id
1 'polypeptide(L)'
;MVTEGDTVTAGQQLVEMDSPEINAKINQARAGKQIAQSQLDKAENGARPQEIAQAKAAWQANKAASDLAENTYQRVNRLYEEGLMARQKRDEAYAQYLATQDQTEAARLQYDLALEGARTEDKSAATAQVAQSMQNSMKR
;
A
#
# COMPACT_ATOMS: atom_id res chain seq x y z
N MET A 1 -0.08 16.15 -53.44
CA MET A 1 1.32 16.00 -53.90
C MET A 1 1.72 17.32 -54.55
N VAL A 2 2.71 17.99 -53.99
CA VAL A 2 3.34 19.19 -54.57
C VAL A 2 4.58 18.75 -55.35
N THR A 3 4.88 19.44 -56.45
CA THR A 3 6.04 19.15 -57.31
C THR A 3 7.11 20.23 -57.09
N GLU A 4 8.39 19.90 -57.28
CA GLU A 4 9.48 20.90 -57.19
C GLU A 4 9.17 22.12 -58.08
N GLY A 5 8.86 23.27 -57.44
CA GLY A 5 8.50 24.51 -58.12
C GLY A 5 7.25 25.24 -57.61
N ASP A 6 6.41 24.59 -56.78
CA ASP A 6 5.19 25.23 -56.26
C ASP A 6 5.45 26.21 -55.09
N THR A 7 4.85 27.40 -55.16
CA THR A 7 4.89 28.40 -54.08
C THR A 7 4.03 27.93 -52.89
N VAL A 8 4.67 27.60 -51.77
CA VAL A 8 3.99 27.13 -50.56
C VAL A 8 3.73 28.27 -49.58
N THR A 9 2.58 28.25 -48.91
CA THR A 9 2.25 29.20 -47.84
C THR A 9 2.69 28.66 -46.48
N ALA A 10 3.08 29.55 -45.56
CA ALA A 10 3.47 29.15 -44.20
C ALA A 10 2.28 28.45 -43.51
N GLY A 11 2.44 27.16 -43.17
CA GLY A 11 1.41 26.31 -42.58
C GLY A 11 0.71 25.34 -43.55
N GLN A 12 1.05 25.36 -44.83
CA GLN A 12 0.53 24.38 -45.80
C GLN A 12 1.20 23.02 -45.56
N GLN A 13 0.41 21.99 -45.22
CA GLN A 13 0.91 20.63 -45.00
C GLN A 13 1.32 19.99 -46.33
N LEU A 14 2.62 19.77 -46.50
CA LEU A 14 3.22 19.31 -47.78
C LEU A 14 3.38 17.79 -47.87
N VAL A 15 3.54 17.12 -46.72
CA VAL A 15 3.67 15.67 -46.58
C VAL A 15 2.99 15.23 -45.28
N GLU A 16 2.13 14.22 -45.36
CA GLU A 16 1.65 13.48 -44.19
C GLU A 16 2.52 12.22 -44.08
N MET A 17 3.51 12.27 -43.20
CA MET A 17 4.34 11.09 -42.90
C MET A 17 3.56 10.19 -41.93
N ASP A 18 2.71 9.32 -42.47
CA ASP A 18 2.19 8.18 -41.71
C ASP A 18 3.34 7.20 -41.47
N SER A 19 4.11 7.45 -40.40
CA SER A 19 5.27 6.64 -40.01
C SER A 19 4.85 5.70 -38.87
N PRO A 20 4.67 4.40 -39.15
CA PRO A 20 4.32 3.41 -38.13
C PRO A 20 5.26 3.45 -36.91
N GLU A 21 6.55 3.78 -37.09
CA GLU A 21 7.50 3.89 -35.99
C GLU A 21 7.23 5.07 -35.05
N ILE A 22 6.78 6.22 -35.59
CA ILE A 22 6.42 7.40 -34.77
C ILE A 22 5.13 7.11 -34.02
N ASN A 23 4.13 6.54 -34.70
CA ASN A 23 2.89 6.11 -34.06
C ASN A 23 3.14 5.07 -32.95
N ALA A 24 4.04 4.12 -33.18
CA ALA A 24 4.45 3.14 -32.17
C ALA A 24 5.13 3.80 -30.96
N LYS A 25 6.04 4.77 -31.17
CA LYS A 25 6.69 5.52 -30.07
C LYS A 25 5.69 6.35 -29.27
N ILE A 26 4.74 7.01 -29.93
CA ILE A 26 3.67 7.77 -29.27
C ILE A 26 2.80 6.83 -28.42
N ASN A 27 2.41 5.68 -28.95
CA ASN A 27 1.63 4.69 -28.22
C ASN A 27 2.39 4.13 -27.02
N GLN A 28 3.68 3.84 -27.17
CA GLN A 28 4.54 3.39 -26.08
C GLN A 28 4.67 4.46 -24.97
N ALA A 29 4.83 5.73 -25.33
CA ALA A 29 4.91 6.82 -24.37
C ALA A 29 3.59 7.03 -23.61
N ARG A 30 2.44 6.93 -24.30
CA ARG A 30 1.11 6.98 -23.67
C ARG A 30 0.90 5.81 -22.71
N ALA A 31 1.27 4.59 -23.11
CA ALA A 31 1.19 3.42 -22.25
C ALA A 31 2.06 3.58 -20.99
N GLY A 32 3.29 4.07 -21.13
CA GLY A 32 4.18 4.36 -20.00
C GLY A 32 3.59 5.39 -19.02
N LYS A 33 3.01 6.47 -19.55
CA LYS A 33 2.29 7.47 -18.73
C LYS A 33 1.10 6.84 -17.99
N GLN A 34 0.30 6.03 -18.67
CA GLN A 34 -0.87 5.39 -18.07
C GLN A 34 -0.48 4.43 -16.94
N ILE A 35 0.59 3.65 -17.14
CA ILE A 35 1.15 2.79 -16.08
C ILE A 35 1.59 3.63 -14.87
N ALA A 36 2.35 4.70 -15.09
CA ALA A 36 2.81 5.56 -13.99
C ALA A 36 1.64 6.21 -13.23
N GLN A 37 0.61 6.66 -13.96
CA GLN A 37 -0.57 7.26 -13.35
C GLN A 37 -1.34 6.23 -12.51
N SER A 38 -1.57 5.02 -13.03
CA SER A 38 -2.24 3.97 -12.25
C SER A 38 -1.47 3.57 -10.98
N GLN A 39 -0.14 3.66 -10.99
CA GLN A 39 0.67 3.40 -9.81
C GLN A 39 0.54 4.53 -8.77
N LEU A 40 0.46 5.79 -9.21
CA LEU A 40 0.16 6.92 -8.34
C LEU A 40 -1.25 6.78 -7.74
N ASP A 41 -2.26 6.51 -8.57
CA ASP A 41 -3.64 6.33 -8.11
C ASP A 41 -3.73 5.19 -7.07
N LYS A 42 -2.97 4.10 -7.27
CA LYS A 42 -2.88 3.00 -6.30
C LYS A 42 -2.24 3.44 -4.97
N ALA A 43 -1.18 4.25 -5.03
CA ALA A 43 -0.55 4.79 -3.83
C ALA A 43 -1.45 5.81 -3.10
N GLU A 44 -2.21 6.62 -3.83
CA GLU A 44 -3.13 7.61 -3.27
C GLU A 44 -4.37 6.97 -2.62
N ASN A 45 -4.97 5.97 -3.28
CA ASN A 45 -6.16 5.29 -2.79
C ASN A 45 -5.91 4.47 -1.50
N GLY A 46 -4.66 4.13 -1.19
CA GLY A 46 -4.29 3.43 0.03
C GLY A 46 -4.87 2.01 0.12
N ALA A 47 -5.02 1.50 1.35
CA ALA A 47 -5.61 0.19 1.58
C ALA A 47 -7.10 0.18 1.27
N ARG A 48 -7.59 -0.93 0.72
CA ARG A 48 -9.02 -1.12 0.44
C ARG A 48 -9.80 -1.19 1.75
N PRO A 49 -11.07 -0.73 1.80
CA PRO A 49 -11.90 -0.83 3.00
C PRO A 49 -12.00 -2.26 3.58
N GLN A 50 -11.97 -3.27 2.72
CA GLN A 50 -11.98 -4.69 3.11
C GLN A 50 -10.69 -5.11 3.82
N GLU A 51 -9.53 -4.55 3.43
CA GLU A 51 -8.24 -4.83 4.06
C GLU A 51 -8.19 -4.19 5.46
N ILE A 52 -8.67 -2.95 5.58
CA ILE A 52 -8.82 -2.26 6.87
C ILE A 52 -9.77 -3.04 7.80
N ALA A 53 -10.92 -3.50 7.28
CA ALA A 53 -11.88 -4.28 8.05
C ALA A 53 -11.30 -5.62 8.51
N GLN A 54 -10.53 -6.30 7.66
CA GLN A 54 -9.84 -7.55 8.00
C GLN A 54 -8.81 -7.33 9.11
N ALA A 55 -7.96 -6.31 8.99
CA ALA A 55 -6.96 -6.00 10.00
C ALA A 55 -7.60 -5.60 11.34
N LYS A 56 -8.70 -4.83 11.30
CA LYS A 56 -9.49 -4.49 12.49
C LYS A 56 -10.05 -5.73 13.18
N ALA A 57 -10.62 -6.67 12.41
CA ALA A 57 -11.17 -7.90 12.95
C ALA A 57 -10.07 -8.76 13.59
N ALA A 58 -8.89 -8.84 12.97
CA ALA A 58 -7.74 -9.54 13.54
C ALA A 58 -7.28 -8.91 14.86
N TRP A 59 -7.18 -7.58 14.92
CA TRP A 59 -6.87 -6.87 16.16
C TRP A 59 -7.89 -7.14 17.26
N GLN A 60 -9.19 -7.07 16.95
CA GLN A 60 -10.25 -7.35 17.92
C GLN A 60 -10.22 -8.79 18.44
N ALA A 61 -9.92 -9.77 17.58
CA ALA A 61 -9.79 -11.16 17.98
C ALA A 61 -8.60 -11.38 18.94
N ASN A 62 -7.44 -10.80 18.62
CA ASN A 62 -6.26 -10.88 19.49
C ASN A 62 -6.51 -10.19 20.83
N LYS A 63 -7.17 -9.01 20.80
CA LYS A 63 -7.55 -8.30 22.03
C LYS A 63 -8.43 -9.17 22.93
N ALA A 64 -9.45 -9.82 22.38
CA ALA A 64 -10.31 -10.72 23.15
C ALA A 64 -9.52 -11.91 23.76
N ALA A 65 -8.55 -12.46 23.01
CA ALA A 65 -7.67 -13.51 23.51
C ALA A 65 -6.76 -13.01 24.65
N SER A 66 -6.23 -11.79 24.53
CA SER A 66 -5.43 -11.13 25.57
C SER A 66 -6.23 -10.86 26.83
N ASP A 67 -7.45 -10.34 26.70
CA ASP A 67 -8.35 -10.08 27.84
C ASP A 67 -8.68 -11.39 28.58
N LEU A 68 -8.88 -12.50 27.85
CA LEU A 68 -9.08 -13.81 28.46
C LEU A 68 -7.83 -14.33 29.19
N ALA A 69 -6.65 -14.19 28.57
CA ALA A 69 -5.39 -14.62 29.14
C ALA A 69 -5.03 -13.81 30.40
N GLU A 70 -5.29 -12.50 30.39
CA GLU A 70 -5.12 -11.62 31.54
C GLU A 70 -6.00 -12.09 32.71
N ASN A 71 -7.30 -12.26 32.48
CA ASN A 71 -8.23 -12.73 33.51
C ASN A 71 -7.84 -14.11 34.06
N THR A 72 -7.33 -14.98 33.18
CA THR A 72 -6.84 -16.31 33.58
C THR A 72 -5.61 -16.19 34.47
N TYR A 73 -4.62 -15.39 34.07
CA TYR A 73 -3.44 -15.12 34.87
C TYR A 73 -3.80 -14.53 36.24
N GLN A 74 -4.67 -13.52 36.29
CA GLN A 74 -5.12 -12.90 37.54
C GLN A 74 -5.76 -13.93 38.49
N ARG A 75 -6.60 -14.83 37.97
CA ARG A 75 -7.19 -15.91 38.77
C ARG A 75 -6.14 -16.90 39.27
N VAL A 76 -5.24 -17.35 38.41
CA VAL A 76 -4.18 -18.30 38.75
C VAL A 76 -3.20 -17.69 39.75
N ASN A 77 -2.87 -16.41 39.62
CA ASN A 77 -2.00 -15.69 40.54
C ASN A 77 -2.59 -15.61 41.95
N ARG A 78 -3.88 -15.25 42.08
CA ARG A 78 -4.56 -15.25 43.39
C ARG A 78 -4.55 -16.64 44.04
N LEU A 79 -4.87 -17.69 43.30
CA LEU A 79 -4.84 -19.06 43.83
C LEU A 79 -3.41 -19.50 44.22
N TYR A 80 -2.39 -19.04 43.50
CA TYR A 80 -0.99 -19.28 43.87
C TYR A 80 -0.60 -18.55 45.16
N GLU A 81 -1.01 -17.29 45.33
CA GLU A 81 -0.78 -16.50 46.54
C GLU A 81 -1.47 -17.12 47.78
N GLU A 82 -2.61 -17.76 47.57
CA GLU A 82 -3.33 -18.56 48.58
C GLU A 82 -2.71 -19.96 48.83
N GLY A 83 -1.67 -20.34 48.07
CA GLY A 83 -1.02 -21.66 48.16
C GLY A 83 -1.80 -22.81 47.52
N LEU A 84 -2.87 -22.51 46.79
CA LEU A 84 -3.79 -23.48 46.15
C LEU A 84 -3.40 -23.84 44.72
N MET A 85 -2.31 -23.27 44.18
CA MET A 85 -1.86 -23.47 42.81
C MET A 85 -0.34 -23.58 42.75
N ALA A 86 0.18 -24.42 41.83
CA ALA A 86 1.62 -24.56 41.63
C ALA A 86 2.23 -23.31 40.99
N ARG A 87 3.47 -22.94 41.39
CA ARG A 87 4.23 -21.83 40.79
C ARG A 87 4.34 -21.98 39.27
N GLN A 88 4.61 -23.19 38.79
CA GLN A 88 4.72 -23.47 37.35
C GLN A 88 3.44 -23.06 36.59
N LYS A 89 2.25 -23.33 37.15
CA LYS A 89 0.98 -22.95 36.50
C LYS A 89 0.77 -21.45 36.43
N ARG A 90 1.19 -20.72 37.47
CA ARG A 90 1.22 -19.25 37.45
C ARG A 90 2.14 -18.74 36.36
N ASP A 91 3.35 -19.28 36.28
CA ASP A 91 4.36 -18.83 35.32
C ASP A 91 3.93 -19.12 33.87
N GLU A 92 3.31 -20.28 33.62
CA GLU A 92 2.67 -20.62 32.32
C GLU A 92 1.56 -19.62 31.95
N ALA A 93 0.66 -19.31 32.89
CA ALA A 93 -0.43 -18.37 32.64
C ALA A 93 0.08 -16.94 32.39
N TYR A 94 1.13 -16.52 33.11
CA TYR A 94 1.77 -15.23 32.91
C TYR A 94 2.44 -15.12 31.54
N ALA A 95 3.20 -16.14 31.14
CA ALA A 95 3.83 -16.19 29.83
C ALA A 95 2.79 -16.14 28.70
N GLN A 96 1.66 -16.86 28.86
CA GLN A 96 0.58 -16.83 27.90
C GLN A 96 -0.07 -15.44 27.79
N TYR A 97 -0.29 -14.75 28.92
CA TYR A 97 -0.80 -13.39 28.95
C TYR A 97 0.12 -12.42 28.18
N LEU A 98 1.41 -12.43 28.48
CA LEU A 98 2.39 -11.59 27.78
C LEU A 98 2.40 -11.87 26.27
N ALA A 99 2.42 -13.13 25.88
CA ALA A 99 2.40 -13.51 24.46
C ALA A 99 1.14 -12.97 23.74
N THR A 100 -0.04 -13.05 24.35
CA THR A 100 -1.28 -12.53 23.76
C THR A 100 -1.34 -10.99 23.75
N GLN A 101 -0.68 -10.34 24.71
CA GLN A 101 -0.55 -8.89 24.73
C GLN A 101 0.31 -8.42 23.55
N ASP A 102 1.47 -9.06 23.33
CA ASP A 102 2.35 -8.75 22.20
C ASP A 102 1.67 -9.01 20.85
N GLN A 103 0.89 -10.10 20.74
CA GLN A 103 0.09 -10.40 19.55
C GLN A 103 -1.00 -9.34 19.30
N THR A 104 -1.63 -8.84 20.35
CA THR A 104 -2.64 -7.77 20.25
C THR A 104 -2.01 -6.48 19.74
N GLU A 105 -0.85 -6.11 20.27
CA GLU A 105 -0.13 -4.92 19.84
C GLU A 105 0.34 -5.04 18.38
N ALA A 106 0.91 -6.19 18.01
CA ALA A 106 1.29 -6.45 16.62
C ALA A 106 0.09 -6.33 15.66
N ALA A 107 -1.06 -6.88 16.02
CA ALA A 107 -2.28 -6.77 15.23
C ALA A 107 -2.84 -5.34 15.17
N ARG A 108 -2.71 -4.56 16.26
CA ARG A 108 -3.06 -3.13 16.28
C ARG A 108 -2.20 -2.35 15.29
N LEU A 109 -0.88 -2.55 15.33
CA LEU A 109 0.04 -1.89 14.41
C LEU A 109 -0.24 -2.25 12.95
N GLN A 110 -0.63 -3.49 12.66
CA GLN A 110 -1.07 -3.89 11.32
C GLN A 110 -2.34 -3.16 10.88
N TYR A 111 -3.31 -2.99 11.78
CA TYR A 111 -4.51 -2.20 11.51
C TYR A 111 -4.19 -0.72 11.28
N ASP A 112 -3.29 -0.15 12.09
CA ASP A 112 -2.87 1.25 11.94
C ASP A 112 -2.13 1.48 10.62
N LEU A 113 -1.25 0.55 10.22
CA LEU A 113 -0.60 0.58 8.89
C LEU A 113 -1.61 0.50 7.75
N ALA A 114 -2.65 -0.31 7.89
CA ALA A 114 -3.72 -0.39 6.90
C ALA A 114 -4.54 0.92 6.83
N LEU A 115 -4.76 1.59 7.96
CA LEU A 115 -5.42 2.90 7.99
C LEU A 115 -4.57 4.03 7.40
N GLU A 116 -3.27 4.03 7.68
CA GLU A 116 -2.33 5.04 7.20
C GLU A 116 -2.13 4.94 5.68
N GLY A 117 -2.19 3.72 5.11
CA GLY A 117 -2.06 3.49 3.69
C GLY A 117 -0.62 3.68 3.19
N ALA A 118 -0.45 4.12 1.93
CA ALA A 118 0.89 4.33 1.38
C ALA A 118 1.57 5.53 2.03
N ARG A 119 2.88 5.40 2.30
CA ARG A 119 3.67 6.48 2.91
C ARG A 119 3.79 7.68 1.97
N THR A 120 4.05 8.85 2.53
CA THR A 120 4.22 10.09 1.77
C THR A 120 5.38 9.99 0.77
N GLU A 121 6.45 9.28 1.14
CA GLU A 121 7.60 8.98 0.29
C GLU A 121 7.20 8.14 -0.94
N ASP A 122 6.33 7.15 -0.77
CA ASP A 122 5.84 6.31 -1.86
C ASP A 122 4.96 7.12 -2.83
N LYS A 123 4.10 7.99 -2.29
CA LYS A 123 3.28 8.93 -3.09
C LYS A 123 4.15 9.92 -3.86
N SER A 124 5.18 10.45 -3.22
CA SER A 124 6.15 11.36 -3.84
C SER A 124 6.94 10.68 -4.96
N ALA A 125 7.42 9.45 -4.73
CA ALA A 125 8.11 8.66 -5.74
C ALA A 125 7.20 8.35 -6.94
N ALA A 126 5.94 7.96 -6.70
CA ALA A 126 4.98 7.73 -7.75
C ALA A 126 4.67 9.01 -8.55
N THR A 127 4.58 10.16 -7.87
CA THR A 127 4.41 11.48 -8.51
C THR A 127 5.61 11.83 -9.40
N ALA A 128 6.83 11.61 -8.92
CA ALA A 128 8.05 11.83 -9.68
C ALA A 128 8.12 10.92 -10.92
N GLN A 129 7.64 9.68 -10.81
CA GLN A 129 7.60 8.72 -11.92
C GLN A 129 6.59 9.13 -13.01
N VAL A 130 5.45 9.70 -12.62
CA VAL A 130 4.50 10.32 -13.55
C VAL A 130 5.15 11.51 -14.26
N ALA A 131 5.81 12.40 -13.52
CA ALA A 131 6.48 13.57 -14.08
C ALA A 131 7.60 13.18 -15.08
N GLN A 132 8.41 12.17 -14.74
CA GLN A 132 9.45 11.64 -15.62
C GLN A 132 8.84 11.03 -16.89
N SER A 133 7.75 10.29 -16.77
CA SER A 133 7.06 9.67 -17.93
C SER A 133 6.48 10.73 -18.87
N MET A 134 5.97 11.84 -18.32
CA MET A 134 5.53 12.98 -19.12
C MET A 134 6.70 13.67 -19.84
N GLN A 135 7.83 13.89 -19.17
CA GLN A 135 9.01 14.50 -19.81
C GLN A 135 9.57 13.65 -20.97
N ASN A 136 9.58 12.32 -20.82
CA ASN A 136 10.03 11.42 -21.87
C ASN A 136 9.09 11.43 -23.10
N SER A 137 7.80 11.74 -22.92
CA SER A 137 6.85 11.91 -24.03
C SER A 137 7.03 13.22 -24.81
N MET A 138 7.62 14.26 -24.20
CA MET A 138 7.83 15.58 -24.85
C MET A 138 9.19 15.71 -25.55
N LYS A 139 10.20 14.90 -25.18
CA LYS A 139 11.58 15.02 -25.68
C LYS A 139 11.87 14.23 -26.97
N ARG A 140 10.87 13.65 -27.65
CA ARG A 140 11.07 12.75 -28.80
C ARG A 140 10.18 13.06 -29.98
#